data_AF-S4P656-F1
#
_entry.id   AF-S4P656-F1
#
_cell.length_a   1.000
_cell.length_b   1.000
_cell.length_c   1.000
_cell.angle_alpha   90.00
_cell.angle_beta   90.00
_cell.angle_gamma   90.00
#
_symmetry.space_group_name_H-M   'P 1'
#
loop_
_entity.id
_entity.type
_entity.pdbx_description
1 polymer ?
#
loop_
_entity_poly.entity_id
_entity_poly.type
_entity_poly.pdbx_seq_one_letter_code
_entity_poly.pdbx_strand_id
1 'polypeptide(L)'
;VGELDPLNRRLCSEKKPDVVVQIVILAEDNEIRDKLLEHDLHVQTISEVAPIEVQPARVLSHLYTYLGRNKKLGLSGRKSRDVGILSTSKLYSLNERIFAFTPQNFDYEEYYMTRDPALLASTFTANVAFLGM
;
A
#
# COMPACT_ATOMS: atom_id res chain seq x y z
N VAL A 1 -20.08 -15.69 10.53
CA VAL A 1 -20.33 -15.68 9.06
C VAL A 1 -19.06 -15.92 8.25
N GLY A 2 -17.94 -15.24 8.55
CA GLY A 2 -16.64 -15.55 7.92
C GLY A 2 -16.07 -16.95 8.19
N GLU A 3 -16.59 -17.68 9.19
CA GLU A 3 -16.19 -19.08 9.44
C GLU A 3 -16.78 -20.07 8.41
N LEU A 4 -17.97 -19.79 7.88
CA LEU A 4 -18.67 -20.66 6.92
C LEU A 4 -18.22 -20.40 5.48
N ASP A 5 -17.86 -19.15 5.16
CA ASP A 5 -17.38 -18.73 3.86
C ASP A 5 -16.17 -17.81 4.03
N PRO A 6 -14.98 -18.37 4.35
CA PRO A 6 -13.77 -17.58 4.62
C PRO A 6 -13.25 -16.83 3.40
N LEU A 7 -13.73 -17.18 2.20
CA LEU A 7 -13.36 -16.54 0.94
C LEU A 7 -14.45 -15.61 0.41
N ASN A 8 -15.53 -15.41 1.16
CA ASN A 8 -16.70 -14.63 0.77
C ASN A 8 -17.21 -14.98 -0.65
N ARG A 9 -17.17 -16.27 -1.04
CA ARG A 9 -17.62 -16.75 -2.36
C ARG A 9 -19.07 -16.42 -2.67
N ARG A 10 -19.92 -16.24 -1.67
CA ARG A 10 -21.30 -15.76 -1.88
C ARG A 10 -21.37 -14.40 -2.59
N LEU A 11 -20.34 -13.56 -2.41
CA LEU A 11 -20.24 -12.24 -3.06
C LEU A 11 -19.81 -12.37 -4.52
N CYS A 12 -19.41 -13.55 -5.00
CA CYS A 12 -19.11 -13.79 -6.41
C CYS A 12 -20.36 -13.80 -7.29
N SER A 13 -21.55 -14.00 -6.72
CA SER A 13 -22.83 -13.94 -7.44
C SER A 13 -23.32 -12.51 -7.64
N GLU A 14 -22.78 -11.53 -6.90
CA GLU A 14 -23.11 -10.13 -7.06
C GLU A 14 -22.29 -9.52 -8.20
N LYS A 15 -22.93 -8.70 -9.04
CA LYS A 15 -22.25 -7.98 -10.11
C LYS A 15 -21.24 -7.03 -9.47
N LYS A 16 -19.94 -7.29 -9.69
CA LYS A 16 -18.88 -6.44 -9.15
C LYS A 16 -19.05 -5.03 -9.75
N PRO A 17 -18.86 -3.96 -8.94
CA PRO A 17 -18.81 -2.62 -9.48
C PRO A 17 -17.67 -2.49 -10.49
N ASP A 18 -17.78 -1.55 -11.42
CA ASP A 18 -16.69 -1.25 -12.35
C ASP A 18 -15.42 -0.93 -11.55
N VAL A 19 -14.37 -1.69 -11.83
CA VAL A 19 -13.10 -1.56 -11.13
C VAL A 19 -12.35 -0.38 -11.74
N VAL A 20 -12.39 0.75 -11.06
CA VAL A 20 -11.55 1.91 -11.38
C VAL A 20 -10.23 1.82 -10.63
N VAL A 21 -9.12 2.03 -11.33
CA VAL A 21 -7.81 2.17 -10.69
C VAL A 21 -7.62 3.65 -10.35
N GLN A 22 -7.35 3.93 -9.07
CA GLN A 22 -7.04 5.26 -8.58
C GLN A 22 -5.59 5.32 -8.12
N ILE A 23 -4.92 6.42 -8.45
CA ILE A 23 -3.55 6.68 -8.05
C ILE A 23 -3.58 7.90 -7.12
N VAL A 24 -2.93 7.78 -5.97
CA VAL A 24 -2.77 8.88 -5.00
C VAL A 24 -1.29 9.18 -4.88
N ILE A 25 -0.94 10.46 -4.99
CA ILE A 25 0.41 10.97 -4.84
C ILE A 25 0.43 11.82 -3.58
N LEU A 26 1.40 11.57 -2.69
CA LEU A 26 1.64 12.34 -1.49
C LEU A 26 3.02 12.97 -1.57
N ALA A 27 3.14 14.21 -1.12
CA ALA A 27 4.43 14.86 -0.94
C ALA A 27 5.09 14.38 0.36
N GLU A 28 6.41 14.17 0.31
CA GLU A 28 7.19 13.83 1.50
C GLU A 28 7.23 15.01 2.48
N ASP A 29 7.42 16.22 1.95
CA ASP A 29 7.50 17.45 2.71
C ASP A 29 6.86 18.64 1.95
N ASN A 30 6.88 19.81 2.58
CA ASN A 30 6.36 21.04 1.98
C ASN A 30 7.18 21.50 0.77
N GLU A 31 8.48 21.23 0.73
CA GLU A 31 9.33 21.65 -0.40
C GLU A 31 8.93 20.89 -1.68
N ILE A 32 8.73 19.58 -1.59
CA ILE A 32 8.25 18.76 -2.70
C ILE A 32 6.80 19.11 -3.07
N ARG A 33 5.93 19.37 -2.08
CA ARG A 33 4.55 19.81 -2.33
C ARG A 33 4.51 21.08 -3.16
N ASP A 34 5.29 22.09 -2.78
CA ASP A 34 5.30 23.39 -3.45
C ASP A 34 5.92 23.29 -4.85
N LYS A 35 6.95 22.46 -5.05
CA LYS A 35 7.49 22.14 -6.39
C LYS A 35 6.47 21.46 -7.29
N LEU A 36 5.67 20.52 -6.76
CA LEU A 36 4.63 19.85 -7.53
C LEU A 36 3.50 20.82 -7.91
N LEU A 37 3.19 21.78 -7.04
CA LEU A 37 2.20 22.82 -7.32
C LEU A 37 2.59 23.71 -8.50
N GLU A 38 3.89 23.98 -8.72
CA GLU A 38 4.38 24.69 -9.92
C GLU A 38 4.02 23.98 -11.24
N HIS A 39 3.76 22.67 -11.17
CA HIS A 39 3.31 21.83 -12.28
C HIS A 39 1.79 21.57 -12.26
N ASP A 40 1.01 22.36 -11.52
CA ASP A 40 -0.45 22.22 -11.34
C ASP A 40 -0.88 20.90 -10.64
N LEU A 41 0.07 20.22 -9.98
CA LEU A 41 -0.19 19.00 -9.23
C LEU A 41 -0.50 19.32 -7.77
N HIS A 42 -1.78 19.26 -7.43
CA HIS A 42 -2.28 19.50 -6.08
C HIS A 42 -2.13 18.23 -5.23
N VAL A 43 -1.15 18.21 -4.33
CA VAL A 43 -0.87 17.07 -3.44
C VAL A 43 -0.87 17.50 -1.97
N GLN A 44 -1.08 16.53 -1.08
CA GLN A 44 -0.98 16.71 0.36
C GLN A 44 0.29 16.05 0.88
N THR A 45 0.84 16.58 1.97
CA THR A 45 1.92 15.92 2.71
C THR A 45 1.39 14.75 3.53
N ILE A 46 2.28 13.84 3.94
CA ILE A 46 1.93 12.72 4.85
C ILE A 46 1.26 13.23 6.14
N SER A 47 1.65 14.40 6.64
CA SER A 47 1.08 14.97 7.86
C SER A 47 -0.34 15.53 7.69
N GLU A 48 -0.69 15.97 6.48
CA GLU A 48 -1.98 16.61 6.17
C GLU A 48 -3.11 15.61 5.92
N VAL A 49 -2.78 14.34 5.64
CA VAL A 49 -3.78 13.29 5.35
C VAL A 49 -4.31 12.57 6.59
N ALA A 50 -4.08 13.11 7.79
CA ALA A 50 -4.67 12.60 9.02
C ALA A 50 -6.20 12.44 8.86
N PRO A 51 -6.80 11.31 9.28
CA PRO A 51 -6.27 10.31 10.21
C PRO A 51 -5.54 9.12 9.55
N ILE A 52 -5.18 9.21 8.26
CA ILE A 52 -4.50 8.11 7.55
C ILE A 52 -3.02 8.11 7.90
N GLU A 53 -2.54 7.01 8.52
CA GLU A 53 -1.13 6.78 8.77
C GLU A 53 -0.49 6.10 7.55
N VAL A 54 0.48 6.76 6.92
CA VAL A 54 1.23 6.20 5.78
C VAL A 54 2.47 5.49 6.30
N GLN A 55 2.63 4.21 5.96
CA GLN A 55 3.72 3.36 6.43
C GLN A 55 4.41 2.64 5.26
N PRO A 56 5.68 2.24 5.38
CA PRO A 56 6.33 1.44 4.33
C PRO A 56 5.78 0.01 4.30
N ALA A 57 5.83 -0.62 3.11
CA ALA A 57 5.35 -1.98 2.88
C ALA A 57 5.89 -3.04 3.87
N ARG A 58 7.14 -2.87 4.34
CA ARG A 58 7.75 -3.76 5.34
C ARG A 58 6.95 -3.83 6.65
N VAL A 59 6.29 -2.74 7.05
CA VAL A 59 5.44 -2.71 8.25
C VAL A 59 4.25 -3.64 8.05
N LEU A 60 3.61 -3.60 6.88
CA LEU A 60 2.52 -4.51 6.53
C LEU A 60 2.98 -5.98 6.51
N SER A 61 4.16 -6.26 5.94
CA SER A 61 4.76 -7.59 5.95
C SER A 61 4.96 -8.10 7.39
N HIS A 62 5.48 -7.24 8.27
CA HIS A 62 5.65 -7.56 9.68
C HIS A 62 4.31 -7.79 10.39
N LEU A 63 3.29 -6.97 10.13
CA LEU A 63 1.94 -7.16 10.66
C LEU A 63 1.33 -8.51 10.23
N TYR A 64 1.56 -8.92 8.99
CA TYR A 64 1.11 -10.23 8.51
C TYR A 64 1.75 -11.41 9.26
N THR A 65 2.91 -11.25 9.90
CA THR A 65 3.50 -12.34 10.70
C THR A 65 2.67 -12.72 11.92
N TYR A 66 1.86 -11.80 12.45
CA TYR A 66 0.95 -12.07 13.56
C TYR A 66 -0.27 -12.89 13.14
N LEU A 67 -0.60 -12.92 11.85
CA LEU A 67 -1.71 -13.74 11.35
C LEU A 67 -1.39 -15.23 11.54
N GLY A 68 -2.32 -15.94 12.19
CA GLY A 68 -2.17 -17.35 12.52
C GLY A 68 -1.25 -17.64 13.70
N ARG A 69 -0.72 -16.62 14.40
CA ARG A 69 0.09 -16.82 15.59
C ARG A 69 -0.81 -17.21 16.77
N ASN A 70 -0.53 -18.36 17.39
CA ASN A 70 -1.23 -18.84 18.57
C ASN A 70 -0.26 -19.55 19.51
N LYS A 71 0.06 -18.90 20.63
CA LYS A 71 1.02 -19.42 21.62
C LYS A 71 0.56 -20.74 22.25
N LYS A 72 -0.73 -20.91 22.50
CA LYS A 72 -1.29 -22.12 23.13
C LYS A 72 -1.19 -23.35 22.23
N LEU A 73 -1.30 -23.14 20.91
CA LEU A 73 -1.21 -24.19 19.89
C LEU A 73 0.20 -24.33 19.29
N GLY A 74 1.19 -23.57 19.79
CA GLY A 74 2.55 -23.58 19.24
C GLY A 74 2.66 -23.00 17.81
N LEU A 75 1.66 -22.27 17.33
CA LEU A 75 1.67 -21.69 15.99
C LEU A 75 2.42 -20.35 16.00
N SER A 76 3.50 -20.25 15.21
CA SER A 76 4.35 -19.06 15.12
C SER A 76 3.75 -17.92 14.28
N GLY A 77 2.74 -18.23 13.44
CA GLY A 77 2.14 -17.31 12.50
C GLY A 77 2.72 -17.42 11.08
N ARG A 78 2.38 -16.46 10.22
CA ARG A 78 2.87 -16.42 8.84
C ARG A 78 4.35 -16.00 8.81
N LYS A 79 5.13 -16.58 7.91
CA LYS A 79 6.50 -16.08 7.66
C LYS A 79 6.45 -14.70 7.01
N SER A 80 7.33 -13.80 7.45
CA SER A 80 7.53 -12.50 6.80
C SER A 80 7.93 -12.74 5.34
N ARG A 81 7.19 -12.13 4.42
CA ARG A 81 7.39 -12.24 2.97
C ARG A 81 6.96 -10.94 2.34
N ASP A 82 7.55 -10.64 1.20
CA ASP A 82 7.18 -9.49 0.41
C ASP A 82 5.68 -9.38 0.17
N VAL A 83 5.17 -8.17 0.39
CA VAL A 83 3.77 -7.84 0.17
C VAL A 83 3.66 -7.23 -1.22
N GLY A 84 3.02 -7.96 -2.13
CA GLY A 84 2.83 -7.50 -3.50
C GLY A 84 1.99 -6.23 -3.57
N ILE A 85 2.09 -5.52 -4.70
CA ILE A 85 1.50 -4.19 -4.91
C ILE A 85 0.00 -4.12 -4.58
N LEU A 86 -0.79 -5.16 -4.89
CA LEU A 86 -2.21 -5.22 -4.57
C LEU A 86 -2.53 -5.23 -3.07
N SER A 87 -1.58 -5.69 -2.24
CA SER A 87 -1.72 -5.62 -0.78
C SER A 87 -1.47 -4.20 -0.28
N THR A 88 -0.47 -3.50 -0.83
CA THR A 88 -0.16 -2.13 -0.42
C THR A 88 -1.15 -1.10 -0.97
N SER A 89 -1.83 -1.40 -2.09
CA SER A 89 -2.86 -0.53 -2.70
C SER A 89 -4.22 -0.51 -1.98
N LYS A 90 -4.28 -0.92 -0.71
CA LYS A 90 -5.52 -0.94 0.09
C LYS A 90 -5.33 -0.16 1.37
N LEU A 91 -6.42 0.44 1.85
CA LEU A 91 -6.50 0.98 3.19
C LEU A 91 -6.83 -0.14 4.19
N TYR A 92 -6.14 -0.12 5.33
CA TYR A 92 -6.31 -1.06 6.42
C TYR A 92 -6.87 -0.32 7.63
N SER A 93 -7.88 -0.88 8.28
CA SER A 93 -8.38 -0.38 9.56
C SER A 93 -7.89 -1.29 10.69
N LEU A 94 -7.16 -0.75 11.65
CA LEU A 94 -6.66 -1.46 12.83
C LEU A 94 -6.76 -0.56 14.06
N ASN A 95 -7.46 -1.03 15.10
CA ASN A 95 -7.67 -0.29 16.35
C ASN A 95 -8.14 1.16 16.11
N GLU A 96 -9.18 1.33 15.27
CA GLU A 96 -9.77 2.63 14.92
C GLU A 96 -8.85 3.59 14.15
N ARG A 97 -7.67 3.13 13.74
CA ARG A 97 -6.74 3.87 12.89
C ARG A 97 -6.78 3.35 11.47
N ILE A 98 -6.54 4.23 10.51
CA ILE A 98 -6.49 3.90 9.09
C ILE A 98 -5.04 3.92 8.64
N PHE A 99 -4.59 2.86 7.98
CA PHE A 99 -3.24 2.74 7.46
C PHE A 99 -3.27 2.65 5.93
N ALA A 100 -2.37 3.39 5.30
CA ALA A 100 -1.99 3.22 3.90
C ALA A 100 -0.53 2.77 3.83
N PHE A 101 -0.19 1.96 2.83
CA PHE A 101 1.17 1.46 2.69
C PHE A 101 1.79 1.90 1.37
N THR A 102 3.00 2.45 1.41
CA THR A 102 3.75 2.74 0.19
C THR A 102 4.15 1.44 -0.51
N PRO A 103 4.22 1.42 -1.86
CA PRO A 103 4.66 0.24 -2.58
C PRO A 103 6.12 -0.14 -2.24
N GLN A 104 6.44 -1.44 -2.28
CA GLN A 104 7.76 -1.97 -1.89
C GLN A 104 8.93 -1.35 -2.66
N ASN A 105 8.74 -1.03 -3.93
CA ASN A 105 9.78 -0.44 -4.78
C ASN A 105 10.14 1.02 -4.41
N PHE A 106 9.41 1.63 -3.47
CA PHE A 106 9.76 2.93 -2.87
C PHE A 106 10.46 2.79 -1.51
N ASP A 107 10.68 1.56 -1.01
CA ASP A 107 11.41 1.35 0.26
C ASP A 107 12.92 1.45 0.01
N TYR A 108 13.53 2.54 0.49
CA TYR A 108 14.96 2.84 0.30
C TYR A 108 15.89 1.83 1.01
N GLU A 109 15.40 1.18 2.07
CA GLU A 109 16.21 0.32 2.92
C GLU A 109 16.36 -1.09 2.34
N GLU A 110 15.33 -1.63 1.70
CA GLU A 110 15.35 -3.01 1.15
C GLU A 110 15.56 -3.06 -0.37
N TYR A 111 15.14 -2.05 -1.13
CA TYR A 111 15.19 -2.08 -2.60
C TYR A 111 16.30 -1.20 -3.17
N TYR A 112 17.34 -1.85 -3.70
CA TYR A 112 18.48 -1.16 -4.34
C TYR A 112 18.08 -0.29 -5.54
N MET A 113 16.96 -0.58 -6.20
CA MET A 113 16.47 0.18 -7.35
C MET A 113 16.12 1.63 -7.00
N THR A 114 15.76 1.91 -5.75
CA THR A 114 15.50 3.29 -5.27
C THR A 114 16.75 4.16 -5.24
N ARG A 115 17.95 3.55 -5.29
CA ARG A 115 19.23 4.27 -5.32
C ARG A 115 19.58 4.82 -6.70
N ASP A 116 18.87 4.40 -7.75
CA ASP A 116 18.96 4.96 -9.09
C ASP A 116 17.67 5.74 -9.39
N PRO A 117 17.69 7.09 -9.25
CA PRO A 117 16.51 7.91 -9.50
C PRO A 117 15.97 7.79 -10.94
N ALA A 118 16.85 7.57 -11.93
CA ALA A 118 16.43 7.45 -13.32
C ALA A 118 15.68 6.13 -13.55
N LEU A 119 16.18 5.04 -12.98
CA LEU A 119 15.50 3.75 -13.02
C LEU A 119 14.18 3.78 -12.25
N LEU A 120 14.14 4.41 -11.08
CA LEU A 120 12.92 4.58 -10.29
C LEU A 120 11.85 5.37 -11.08
N ALA A 121 12.23 6.50 -11.67
CA ALA A 121 11.34 7.32 -12.49
C ALA A 121 10.82 6.57 -13.72
N SER A 122 11.70 5.83 -14.42
CA SER A 122 11.33 4.98 -15.55
C SER A 122 10.34 3.89 -15.16
N THR A 123 10.61 3.19 -14.04
CA THR A 123 9.75 2.12 -13.52
C THR A 123 8.39 2.67 -13.09
N PHE A 124 8.36 3.82 -12.41
CA PHE A 124 7.12 4.48 -12.02
C PHE A 124 6.29 4.90 -13.24
N THR A 125 6.92 5.53 -14.23
CA THR A 125 6.25 5.96 -15.47
C THR A 125 5.66 4.76 -16.23
N ALA A 126 6.40 3.66 -16.32
CA ALA A 126 5.91 2.43 -16.94
C ALA A 126 4.70 1.84 -16.19
N ASN A 127 4.74 1.84 -14.85
CA ASN A 127 3.63 1.36 -14.03
C ASN A 127 2.38 2.24 -14.20
N VAL A 128 2.53 3.57 -14.20
CA VAL A 128 1.40 4.50 -14.42
C VAL A 128 0.84 4.34 -15.83
N ALA A 129 1.69 4.22 -16.85
CA ALA A 129 1.26 3.99 -18.23
C ALA A 129 0.46 2.68 -18.38
N PHE A 130 0.87 1.61 -17.69
CA PHE A 130 0.12 0.36 -17.65
C PHE A 130 -1.29 0.51 -17.07
N LEU A 131 -1.47 1.37 -16.07
CA LEU A 131 -2.78 1.62 -15.45
C LEU A 131 -3.70 2.52 -16.29
N GLY A 132 -3.13 3.27 -17.24
CA GLY A 132 -3.87 4.15 -18.15
C GLY A 132 -4.28 3.51 -19.48
N MET A 133 -3.88 2.26 -19.75
CA MET A 133 -4.29 1.46 -20.91
C MET A 133 -5.56 0.66 -20.62
#